data_AF-A0A9X2T6D1-F1
#
_entry.id   AF-A0A9X2T6D1-F1
#
_cell.length_a   1.000
_cell.length_b   1.000
_cell.length_c   1.000
_cell.angle_alpha   90.00
_cell.angle_beta   90.00
_cell.angle_gamma   90.00
#
_symmetry.space_group_name_H-M   'P 1'
#
loop_
_entity.id
_entity.type
_entity.pdbx_description
1 polymer ?
#
loop_
_entity_poly.entity_id
_entity_poly.type
_entity_poly.pdbx_seq_one_letter_code
_entity_poly.pdbx_strand_id
1 'polypeptide(L)'
;MDSFELNKIAGAVLGVLTFTLGLNVFADILFSVHEPEKPGFEIVVQEGSSGEAQAAAPADVPIANLLATASAEKGASQAKKCAACHNLQEGAGAKVGPDLYGVVGRKVASAPGFAYSEAMKAHGGEWTFEQLNHFLTNPKKYIPGTAMGFAGLAKESDRADLLVYLNTLSHDPLPLPKPEATPAAAEGAAPAEGAAPAQGAAPAEGTAPAEKATPDAGGTAPTGGEAAPAAPAAGAPAPAEGAAPAEKPAEAQPAPSEPASGEPGGNTPPTEGAPAPANP
;
A
#
# COMPACT_ATOMS: atom_id res chain seq x y z
N MET A 1 -20.56 19.56 -61.83
CA MET A 1 -19.15 19.90 -61.50
C MET A 1 -18.32 19.64 -62.74
N ASP A 2 -17.42 20.56 -63.06
CA ASP A 2 -16.44 20.38 -64.13
C ASP A 2 -15.40 19.32 -63.72
N SER A 3 -14.91 18.55 -64.69
CA SER A 3 -13.97 17.44 -64.44
C SER A 3 -12.68 17.89 -63.74
N PHE A 4 -12.29 19.17 -63.91
CA PHE A 4 -11.13 19.77 -63.23
C PHE A 4 -11.32 19.87 -61.72
N GLU A 5 -12.45 20.40 -61.25
CA GLU A 5 -12.74 20.48 -59.81
C GLU A 5 -13.03 19.10 -59.22
N LEU A 6 -13.64 18.18 -59.97
CA LEU A 6 -13.82 16.79 -59.52
C LEU A 6 -12.47 16.07 -59.34
N ASN A 7 -11.52 16.23 -60.27
CA ASN A 7 -10.18 15.66 -60.17
C ASN A 7 -9.37 16.28 -59.00
N LYS A 8 -9.53 17.59 -58.76
CA LYS A 8 -8.92 18.31 -57.64
C LYS A 8 -9.46 17.84 -56.28
N ILE A 9 -10.78 17.61 -56.17
CA ILE A 9 -11.40 17.03 -54.97
C ILE A 9 -10.92 15.58 -54.76
N ALA A 10 -10.90 14.76 -55.82
CA ALA A 10 -10.40 13.39 -55.76
C ALA A 10 -8.93 13.32 -55.31
N GLY A 11 -8.07 14.20 -55.85
CA GLY A 11 -6.67 14.31 -55.44
C GLY A 11 -6.49 14.75 -53.98
N ALA A 12 -7.32 15.67 -53.50
CA ALA A 12 -7.30 16.08 -52.08
C ALA A 12 -7.72 14.94 -51.15
N VAL A 13 -8.77 14.19 -51.48
CA VAL A 13 -9.22 13.02 -50.71
C VAL A 13 -8.16 11.93 -50.71
N LEU A 14 -7.60 11.58 -51.88
CA LEU A 14 -6.53 10.59 -52.00
C LEU A 14 -5.27 10.99 -51.22
N GLY A 15 -4.90 12.27 -51.26
CA GLY A 15 -3.76 12.82 -50.52
C GLY A 15 -3.93 12.70 -49.01
N VAL A 16 -5.10 13.09 -48.47
CA VAL A 16 -5.41 12.95 -47.03
C VAL A 16 -5.43 11.49 -46.59
N LEU A 17 -6.02 10.60 -47.38
CA LEU A 17 -6.10 9.16 -47.08
C LEU A 17 -4.69 8.52 -47.09
N THR A 18 -3.89 8.84 -48.11
CA THR A 18 -2.49 8.36 -48.23
C THR A 18 -1.61 8.89 -47.09
N PHE A 19 -1.78 10.16 -46.70
CA PHE A 19 -1.05 10.76 -45.59
C PHE A 19 -1.44 10.14 -44.24
N THR A 20 -2.73 9.87 -44.03
CA THR A 20 -3.23 9.23 -42.79
C THR A 20 -2.68 7.81 -42.64
N LEU A 21 -2.73 7.00 -43.72
CA LEU A 21 -2.14 5.67 -43.74
C LEU A 21 -0.61 5.71 -43.58
N GLY A 22 0.05 6.66 -44.25
CA GLY A 22 1.50 6.86 -44.15
C GLY A 22 1.96 7.21 -42.74
N LEU A 23 1.22 8.07 -42.01
CA LEU A 23 1.52 8.37 -40.61
C LEU A 23 1.30 7.16 -39.69
N ASN A 24 0.29 6.33 -39.94
CA ASN A 24 0.04 5.13 -39.15
C ASN A 24 1.15 4.09 -39.36
N VAL A 25 1.49 3.75 -40.60
CA VAL A 25 2.60 2.84 -40.94
C VAL A 25 3.95 3.39 -40.45
N PHE A 26 4.18 4.69 -40.53
CA PHE A 26 5.39 5.32 -39.99
C PHE A 26 5.46 5.24 -38.46
N ALA A 27 4.33 5.36 -37.76
CA ALA A 27 4.26 5.14 -36.32
C ALA A 27 4.54 3.67 -35.96
N ASP A 28 3.98 2.70 -36.69
CA ASP A 28 4.22 1.27 -36.46
C ASP A 28 5.72 0.92 -36.66
N ILE A 29 6.39 1.52 -37.64
CA ILE A 29 7.85 1.37 -37.85
C ILE A 29 8.66 2.01 -36.70
N LEU A 30 8.25 3.18 -36.20
CA LEU A 30 8.95 3.89 -35.11
C LEU A 30 8.72 3.26 -33.73
N PHE A 31 7.55 2.66 -33.52
CA PHE A 31 7.13 2.05 -32.26
C PHE A 31 7.00 0.52 -32.36
N SER A 32 7.75 -0.11 -33.29
CA SER A 32 7.85 -1.56 -33.45
C SER A 32 8.41 -2.22 -32.18
N VAL A 33 7.51 -2.62 -31.28
CA VAL A 33 7.85 -3.43 -30.11
C VAL A 33 8.31 -4.79 -30.61
N HIS A 34 9.61 -5.06 -30.53
CA HIS A 34 10.13 -6.42 -30.69
C HIS A 34 9.66 -7.26 -29.52
N GLU A 35 8.54 -7.97 -29.72
CA GLU A 35 8.20 -9.12 -28.89
C GLU A 35 9.33 -10.15 -29.02
N PRO A 36 9.93 -10.63 -27.92
CA PRO A 36 11.02 -11.59 -28.01
C PRO A 36 10.49 -12.92 -28.55
N GLU A 37 11.11 -13.46 -29.60
CA GLU A 37 10.78 -14.77 -30.23
C GLU A 37 10.80 -15.97 -29.26
N LYS A 38 11.15 -15.76 -27.99
CA LYS A 38 11.09 -16.75 -26.91
C LYS A 38 10.53 -16.04 -25.67
N PRO A 39 9.24 -16.26 -25.31
CA PRO A 39 8.75 -15.84 -24.00
C PRO A 39 9.56 -16.55 -22.90
N GLY A 40 9.81 -15.87 -21.79
CA GLY A 40 10.81 -16.30 -20.79
C GLY A 40 10.50 -17.61 -20.04
N PHE A 41 9.28 -18.15 -20.18
CA PHE A 41 8.87 -19.44 -19.64
C PHE A 41 7.92 -20.15 -20.62
N GLU A 42 8.26 -21.38 -20.97
CA GLU A 42 7.40 -22.30 -21.74
C GLU A 42 6.68 -23.21 -20.75
N ILE A 43 5.36 -23.06 -20.63
CA ILE A 43 4.50 -23.97 -19.83
C ILE A 43 3.63 -24.74 -20.83
N VAL A 44 3.97 -26.02 -21.02
CA VAL A 44 3.36 -26.86 -22.06
C VAL A 44 2.01 -27.41 -21.59
N VAL A 45 0.92 -26.80 -22.05
CA VAL A 45 -0.43 -27.39 -22.06
C VAL A 45 -1.03 -27.16 -23.46
N GLN A 46 -1.68 -28.19 -24.02
CA GLN A 46 -2.14 -28.19 -25.41
C GLN A 46 -3.31 -27.23 -25.66
N GLU A 47 -3.24 -26.45 -26.75
CA GLU A 47 -4.43 -25.83 -27.33
C GLU A 47 -5.35 -26.89 -27.97
N GLY A 48 -6.66 -26.72 -27.81
CA GLY A 48 -7.64 -27.76 -28.15
C GLY A 48 -9.05 -27.23 -28.43
N SER A 49 -9.20 -26.52 -29.56
CA SER A 49 -10.47 -26.06 -30.16
C SER A 49 -11.12 -24.81 -29.54
N SER A 50 -11.76 -24.02 -30.40
CA SER A 50 -12.35 -22.72 -30.08
C SER A 50 -13.78 -22.81 -29.56
N GLY A 51 -14.07 -22.02 -28.54
CA GLY A 51 -15.42 -21.65 -28.08
C GLY A 51 -15.32 -20.41 -27.20
N GLU A 52 -16.35 -19.57 -27.16
CA GLU A 52 -16.33 -18.33 -26.38
C GLU A 52 -16.26 -18.61 -24.86
N ALA A 53 -15.03 -18.70 -24.35
CA ALA A 53 -14.69 -18.80 -22.96
C ALA A 53 -14.13 -17.46 -22.47
N GLN A 54 -14.66 -16.99 -21.34
CA GLN A 54 -14.07 -15.87 -20.60
C GLN A 54 -12.59 -16.17 -20.37
N ALA A 55 -11.69 -15.33 -20.88
CA ALA A 55 -10.25 -15.53 -20.75
C ALA A 55 -9.90 -15.75 -19.27
N ALA A 56 -9.43 -16.96 -18.95
CA ALA A 56 -9.04 -17.31 -17.59
C ALA A 56 -7.94 -16.34 -17.17
N ALA A 57 -8.12 -15.69 -16.03
CA ALA A 57 -7.06 -14.86 -15.47
C ALA A 57 -5.82 -15.75 -15.26
N PRO A 58 -4.59 -15.25 -15.52
CA PRO A 58 -3.42 -15.91 -14.96
C PRO A 58 -3.65 -16.02 -13.45
N ALA A 59 -3.40 -17.20 -12.87
CA ALA A 59 -3.74 -17.45 -11.48
C ALA A 59 -3.06 -16.40 -10.57
N ASP A 60 -3.85 -15.49 -9.99
CA ASP A 60 -3.39 -14.43 -9.08
C ASP A 60 -2.45 -15.07 -8.04
N VAL A 61 -1.19 -14.65 -8.01
CA VAL A 61 -0.24 -15.15 -7.01
C VAL A 61 -0.73 -14.68 -5.64
N PRO A 62 -0.96 -15.58 -4.65
CA PRO A 62 -1.47 -15.17 -3.35
C PRO A 62 -0.62 -14.04 -2.76
N ILE A 63 -1.26 -12.92 -2.40
CA ILE A 63 -0.52 -11.68 -2.08
C ILE A 63 0.48 -11.88 -0.93
N ALA A 64 0.19 -12.78 0.02
CA ALA A 64 1.09 -13.21 1.08
C ALA A 64 2.46 -13.73 0.58
N ASN A 65 2.49 -14.42 -0.57
CA ASN A 65 3.72 -14.93 -1.17
C ASN A 65 4.58 -13.80 -1.75
N LEU A 66 3.93 -12.78 -2.32
CA LEU A 66 4.61 -11.59 -2.82
C LEU A 66 5.10 -10.69 -1.67
N LEU A 67 4.28 -10.49 -0.64
CA LEU A 67 4.60 -9.66 0.54
C LEU A 67 5.86 -10.13 1.28
N ALA A 68 6.13 -11.44 1.31
CA ALA A 68 7.35 -12.00 1.89
C ALA A 68 8.66 -11.65 1.15
N THR A 69 8.57 -11.06 -0.06
CA THR A 69 9.73 -10.61 -0.85
C THR A 69 9.66 -9.13 -1.25
N ALA A 70 8.62 -8.43 -0.79
CA ALA A 70 8.34 -7.04 -1.12
C ALA A 70 9.22 -6.04 -0.34
N SER A 71 9.41 -4.86 -0.92
CA SER A 71 10.30 -3.81 -0.41
C SER A 71 9.56 -2.51 -0.13
N ALA A 72 9.62 -2.04 1.12
CA ALA A 72 9.08 -0.74 1.52
C ALA A 72 9.73 0.44 0.77
N GLU A 73 10.99 0.31 0.33
CA GLU A 73 11.70 1.36 -0.44
C GLU A 73 11.12 1.49 -1.86
N LYS A 74 10.88 0.35 -2.54
CA LYS A 74 10.17 0.32 -3.81
C LYS A 74 8.74 0.82 -3.62
N GLY A 75 8.07 0.40 -2.55
CA GLY A 75 6.72 0.84 -2.17
C GLY A 75 6.60 2.35 -1.98
N ALA A 76 7.58 2.98 -1.34
CA ALA A 76 7.67 4.44 -1.22
C ALA A 76 7.75 5.13 -2.59
N SER A 77 8.33 4.47 -3.60
CA SER A 77 8.31 4.97 -4.99
C SER A 77 6.99 4.73 -5.71
N GLN A 78 6.23 3.68 -5.36
CA GLN A 78 4.86 3.50 -5.84
C GLN A 78 3.91 4.53 -5.22
N ALA A 79 4.06 4.83 -3.93
CA ALA A 79 3.24 5.78 -3.18
C ALA A 79 3.30 7.22 -3.71
N LYS A 80 4.34 7.57 -4.48
CA LYS A 80 4.42 8.83 -5.24
C LYS A 80 3.23 9.03 -6.19
N LYS A 81 2.66 7.93 -6.71
CA LYS A 81 1.43 7.93 -7.54
C LYS A 81 0.18 8.33 -6.72
N CYS A 82 0.20 8.12 -5.41
CA CYS A 82 -0.91 8.42 -4.50
C CYS A 82 -0.83 9.84 -3.88
N ALA A 83 0.40 10.37 -3.71
CA ALA A 83 0.68 11.60 -2.94
C ALA A 83 0.01 12.89 -3.48
N ALA A 84 -0.41 12.91 -4.75
CA ALA A 84 -1.21 14.00 -5.31
C ALA A 84 -2.62 14.07 -4.70
N CYS A 85 -3.24 12.92 -4.45
CA CYS A 85 -4.61 12.82 -3.92
C CYS A 85 -4.67 12.58 -2.41
N HIS A 86 -3.61 12.04 -1.81
CA HIS A 86 -3.58 11.57 -0.42
C HIS A 86 -2.43 12.17 0.40
N ASN A 87 -2.59 12.18 1.72
CA ASN A 87 -1.49 12.38 2.67
C ASN A 87 -1.01 11.03 3.22
N LEU A 88 0.30 10.95 3.50
CA LEU A 88 0.97 9.74 4.00
C LEU A 88 1.48 9.92 5.44
N GLN A 89 1.55 11.18 5.89
CA GLN A 89 1.95 11.58 7.22
C GLN A 89 0.76 11.49 8.19
N GLU A 90 1.04 11.12 9.44
CA GLU A 90 0.08 11.18 10.54
C GLU A 90 -0.50 12.60 10.71
N GLY A 91 -1.78 12.70 11.06
CA GLY A 91 -2.44 13.96 11.42
C GLY A 91 -2.62 14.98 10.29
N ALA A 92 -2.01 14.78 9.11
CA ALA A 92 -2.05 15.72 7.99
C ALA A 92 -3.42 15.84 7.29
N GLY A 93 -4.40 15.00 7.67
CA GLY A 93 -5.77 15.05 7.18
C GLY A 93 -5.94 14.71 5.69
N ALA A 94 -7.13 14.97 5.16
CA ALA A 94 -7.48 14.68 3.78
C ALA A 94 -6.94 15.71 2.77
N LYS A 95 -6.88 15.29 1.51
CA LYS A 95 -6.73 16.13 0.31
C LYS A 95 -7.96 15.87 -0.60
N VAL A 96 -7.73 15.34 -1.81
CA VAL A 96 -8.78 14.87 -2.75
C VAL A 96 -9.35 13.52 -2.30
N GLY A 97 -8.51 12.69 -1.69
CA GLY A 97 -8.87 11.50 -0.92
C GLY A 97 -8.53 11.67 0.57
N PRO A 98 -8.87 10.68 1.41
CA PRO A 98 -8.51 10.65 2.82
C PRO A 98 -6.98 10.56 3.00
N ASP A 99 -6.50 10.76 4.22
CA ASP A 99 -5.17 10.30 4.63
C ASP A 99 -5.04 8.77 4.46
N LEU A 100 -3.80 8.29 4.31
CA LEU A 100 -3.47 6.86 4.25
C LEU A 100 -2.58 6.40 5.42
N TYR A 101 -2.36 7.26 6.41
CA TYR A 101 -1.68 6.86 7.65
C TYR A 101 -2.60 5.92 8.44
N GLY A 102 -2.07 4.78 8.86
CA GLY A 102 -2.82 3.68 9.48
C GLY A 102 -3.91 3.11 8.57
N VAL A 103 -3.71 3.07 7.23
CA VAL A 103 -4.75 2.55 6.32
C VAL A 103 -4.88 1.03 6.35
N VAL A 104 -3.79 0.30 6.56
CA VAL A 104 -3.81 -1.17 6.62
C VAL A 104 -4.49 -1.62 7.91
N GLY A 105 -5.46 -2.53 7.80
CA GLY A 105 -6.35 -2.96 8.91
C GLY A 105 -7.48 -1.99 9.25
N ARG A 106 -7.46 -0.74 8.77
CA ARG A 106 -8.49 0.26 9.09
C ARG A 106 -9.81 -0.03 8.38
N LYS A 107 -10.93 0.25 9.06
CA LYS A 107 -12.28 0.09 8.51
C LYS A 107 -12.46 0.89 7.22
N VAL A 108 -13.12 0.29 6.24
CA VAL A 108 -13.44 0.97 4.98
C VAL A 108 -14.36 2.16 5.27
N ALA A 109 -14.16 3.25 4.53
CA ALA A 109 -14.88 4.52 4.68
C ALA A 109 -14.83 5.18 6.09
N SER A 110 -13.78 4.94 6.89
CA SER A 110 -13.71 5.40 8.30
C SER A 110 -12.75 6.55 8.63
N ALA A 111 -12.01 7.13 7.67
CA ALA A 111 -11.10 8.24 7.98
C ALA A 111 -11.86 9.50 8.46
N PRO A 112 -11.41 10.18 9.52
CA PRO A 112 -12.14 11.26 10.15
C PRO A 112 -12.28 12.48 9.22
N GLY A 113 -13.50 13.01 9.12
CA GLY A 113 -13.79 14.23 8.36
C GLY A 113 -13.79 14.08 6.82
N PHE A 114 -13.58 12.88 6.26
CA PHE A 114 -13.60 12.68 4.81
C PHE A 114 -14.99 12.27 4.27
N ALA A 115 -15.41 12.90 3.17
CA ALA A 115 -16.68 12.61 2.50
C ALA A 115 -16.54 11.48 1.47
N TYR A 116 -16.76 10.23 1.91
CA TYR A 116 -16.74 9.05 1.05
C TYR A 116 -17.99 8.96 0.14
N SER A 117 -17.84 8.35 -1.06
CA SER A 117 -19.00 8.03 -1.91
C SER A 117 -19.86 6.90 -1.34
N GLU A 118 -21.14 6.86 -1.72
CA GLU A 118 -22.09 5.85 -1.24
C GLU A 118 -21.60 4.42 -1.45
N ALA A 119 -20.99 4.12 -2.61
CA ALA A 119 -20.43 2.80 -2.90
C ALA A 119 -19.28 2.41 -1.95
N MET A 120 -18.42 3.36 -1.57
CA MET A 120 -17.32 3.12 -0.65
C MET A 120 -17.83 2.91 0.78
N LYS A 121 -18.88 3.64 1.20
CA LYS A 121 -19.57 3.41 2.48
C LYS A 121 -20.31 2.07 2.53
N ALA A 122 -20.95 1.68 1.42
CA ALA A 122 -21.73 0.45 1.32
C ALA A 122 -20.88 -0.83 1.23
N HIS A 123 -19.61 -0.74 0.82
CA HIS A 123 -18.71 -1.89 0.76
C HIS A 123 -18.40 -2.48 2.14
N GLY A 124 -18.21 -1.63 3.15
CA GLY A 124 -17.92 -2.05 4.53
C GLY A 124 -16.60 -2.83 4.68
N GLY A 125 -16.46 -3.54 5.81
CA GLY A 125 -15.26 -4.34 6.10
C GLY A 125 -14.04 -3.51 6.52
N GLU A 126 -12.87 -4.14 6.42
CA GLU A 126 -11.56 -3.63 6.85
C GLU A 126 -10.51 -3.81 5.74
N TRP A 127 -9.57 -2.87 5.65
CA TRP A 127 -8.53 -2.85 4.62
C TRP A 127 -7.39 -3.84 4.92
N THR A 128 -7.68 -5.14 4.77
CA THR A 128 -6.64 -6.19 4.79
C THR A 128 -5.69 -6.04 3.59
N PHE A 129 -4.56 -6.74 3.61
CA PHE A 129 -3.63 -6.78 2.49
C PHE A 129 -4.29 -7.25 1.18
N GLU A 130 -5.21 -8.21 1.27
CA GLU A 130 -5.97 -8.81 0.17
C GLU A 130 -6.99 -7.81 -0.39
N GLN A 131 -7.77 -7.16 0.48
CA GLN A 131 -8.78 -6.18 0.05
C GLN A 131 -8.12 -4.94 -0.56
N LEU A 132 -7.02 -4.46 0.02
CA LEU A 132 -6.21 -3.40 -0.59
C LEU A 132 -5.56 -3.85 -1.91
N ASN A 133 -5.06 -5.09 -2.01
CA ASN A 133 -4.53 -5.66 -3.25
C ASN A 133 -5.58 -5.62 -4.38
N HIS A 134 -6.77 -6.18 -4.15
CA HIS A 134 -7.83 -6.20 -5.16
C HIS A 134 -8.35 -4.80 -5.52
N PHE A 135 -8.51 -3.90 -4.54
CA PHE A 135 -8.87 -2.51 -4.80
C PHE A 135 -7.80 -1.75 -5.59
N LEU A 136 -6.52 -1.96 -5.29
CA LEU A 136 -5.41 -1.33 -6.00
C LEU A 136 -5.18 -1.92 -7.40
N THR A 137 -5.58 -3.17 -7.68
CA THR A 137 -5.56 -3.74 -9.05
C THR A 137 -6.46 -2.95 -9.99
N ASN A 138 -7.71 -2.68 -9.62
CA ASN A 138 -8.61 -1.80 -10.37
C ASN A 138 -9.72 -1.22 -9.46
N PRO A 139 -9.58 0.04 -8.99
CA PRO A 139 -10.49 0.64 -8.01
C PRO A 139 -11.96 0.67 -8.45
N LYS A 140 -12.21 0.99 -9.73
CA LYS A 140 -13.57 1.16 -10.27
C LYS A 140 -14.25 -0.17 -10.61
N LYS A 141 -13.49 -1.23 -10.87
CA LYS A 141 -14.01 -2.60 -11.02
C LYS A 141 -14.30 -3.24 -9.66
N TYR A 142 -13.43 -3.00 -8.66
CA TYR A 142 -13.58 -3.59 -7.33
C TYR A 142 -14.68 -2.90 -6.48
N ILE A 143 -14.77 -1.57 -6.51
CA ILE A 143 -15.89 -0.80 -5.92
C ILE A 143 -16.52 0.08 -7.00
N PRO A 144 -17.51 -0.43 -7.76
CA PRO A 144 -18.26 0.34 -8.74
C PRO A 144 -18.95 1.55 -8.08
N GLY A 145 -18.69 2.75 -8.59
CA GLY A 145 -19.14 4.00 -7.96
C GLY A 145 -18.19 4.57 -6.89
N THR A 146 -16.97 4.04 -6.74
CA THR A 146 -15.91 4.74 -6.02
C THR A 146 -15.61 6.10 -6.68
N ALA A 147 -15.43 7.13 -5.87
CA ALA A 147 -14.96 8.44 -6.34
C ALA A 147 -13.47 8.44 -6.74
N MET A 148 -12.71 7.37 -6.44
CA MET A 148 -11.28 7.31 -6.71
C MET A 148 -10.99 7.19 -8.21
N GLY A 149 -10.57 8.29 -8.83
CA GLY A 149 -10.23 8.41 -10.24
C GLY A 149 -8.93 7.73 -10.69
N PHE A 150 -8.49 6.66 -9.99
CA PHE A 150 -7.23 5.97 -10.27
C PHE A 150 -7.44 4.74 -11.17
N ALA A 151 -6.49 4.49 -12.08
CA ALA A 151 -6.56 3.38 -13.04
C ALA A 151 -6.25 2.01 -12.41
N GLY A 152 -5.43 1.98 -11.36
CA GLY A 152 -4.93 0.77 -10.71
C GLY A 152 -3.43 0.51 -10.94
N LEU A 153 -2.93 -0.54 -10.31
CA LEU A 153 -1.56 -1.06 -10.42
C LEU A 153 -1.62 -2.50 -10.95
N ALA A 154 -1.43 -2.66 -12.26
CA ALA A 154 -1.51 -3.97 -12.92
C ALA A 154 -0.43 -4.96 -12.45
N LYS A 155 0.78 -4.47 -12.14
CA LYS A 155 1.89 -5.31 -11.64
C LYS A 155 1.68 -5.69 -10.18
N GLU A 156 1.78 -6.98 -9.90
CA GLU A 156 1.52 -7.52 -8.56
C GLU A 156 2.61 -7.17 -7.55
N SER A 157 3.87 -7.16 -8.01
CA SER A 157 5.00 -6.69 -7.22
C SER A 157 4.91 -5.21 -6.87
N ASP A 158 4.48 -4.34 -7.81
CA ASP A 158 4.20 -2.92 -7.52
C ASP A 158 3.13 -2.78 -6.42
N ARG A 159 2.12 -3.68 -6.37
CA ARG A 159 1.10 -3.71 -5.30
C ARG A 159 1.69 -4.20 -3.99
N ALA A 160 2.38 -5.34 -3.96
CA ALA A 160 2.98 -5.89 -2.75
C ALA A 160 4.01 -4.94 -2.11
N ASP A 161 4.89 -4.34 -2.91
CA ASP A 161 5.82 -3.29 -2.49
C ASP A 161 5.08 -2.12 -1.83
N LEU A 162 4.03 -1.60 -2.48
CA LEU A 162 3.20 -0.51 -1.94
C LEU A 162 2.49 -0.90 -0.64
N LEU A 163 1.97 -2.13 -0.52
CA LEU A 163 1.28 -2.61 0.67
C LEU A 163 2.21 -2.71 1.88
N VAL A 164 3.43 -3.24 1.70
CA VAL A 164 4.45 -3.23 2.78
C VAL A 164 4.78 -1.80 3.19
N TYR A 165 4.94 -0.87 2.24
CA TYR A 165 5.17 0.54 2.56
C TYR A 165 3.98 1.20 3.29
N LEU A 166 2.74 0.97 2.86
CA LEU A 166 1.56 1.51 3.54
C LEU A 166 1.41 0.95 4.97
N ASN A 167 1.88 -0.27 5.21
CA ASN A 167 1.89 -0.88 6.54
C ASN A 167 2.92 -0.23 7.48
N THR A 168 4.05 0.31 6.99
CA THR A 168 5.00 1.05 7.84
C THR A 168 4.52 2.46 8.20
N LEU A 169 3.46 2.96 7.57
CA LEU A 169 2.81 4.23 7.92
C LEU A 169 1.81 4.03 9.08
N SER A 170 2.21 3.39 10.18
CA SER A 170 1.37 3.11 11.35
C SER A 170 2.22 3.06 12.63
N HIS A 171 1.65 3.42 13.77
CA HIS A 171 2.22 3.13 15.09
C HIS A 171 2.11 1.64 15.46
N ASP A 172 1.17 0.94 14.84
CA ASP A 172 0.97 -0.51 14.94
C ASP A 172 0.92 -1.11 13.52
N PRO A 173 2.07 -1.42 12.89
CA PRO A 173 2.13 -2.14 11.62
C PRO A 173 1.65 -3.58 11.79
N LEU A 174 0.65 -4.00 11.00
CA LEU A 174 0.15 -5.37 11.10
C LEU A 174 1.21 -6.41 10.70
N PRO A 175 1.26 -7.59 11.34
CA PRO A 175 2.13 -8.66 10.90
C PRO A 175 1.77 -9.10 9.49
N LEU A 176 2.77 -9.26 8.62
CA LEU A 176 2.54 -9.72 7.25
C LEU A 176 1.94 -11.14 7.28
N PRO A 177 0.96 -11.44 6.40
CA PRO A 177 0.41 -12.79 6.30
C PRO A 177 1.52 -13.77 5.90
N LYS A 178 1.45 -14.99 6.45
CA LYS A 178 2.41 -16.05 6.11
C LYS A 178 2.20 -16.47 4.66
N PRO A 179 3.28 -16.71 3.87
CA PRO A 179 3.17 -17.32 2.56
C PRO A 179 2.27 -18.55 2.58
N GLU A 180 1.22 -18.52 1.76
CA GLU A 180 0.36 -19.66 1.52
C GLU A 180 1.09 -20.57 0.52
N ALA A 181 1.43 -21.79 0.97
CA ALA A 181 1.87 -22.81 0.04
C ALA A 181 0.77 -23.00 -1.01
N THR A 182 1.08 -22.67 -2.26
CA THR A 182 0.14 -22.74 -3.39
C THR A 182 -0.62 -24.06 -3.31
N PRO A 183 -1.96 -24.06 -3.24
CA PRO A 183 -2.72 -25.30 -3.31
C PRO A 183 -2.27 -26.04 -4.56
N ALA A 184 -1.66 -27.21 -4.38
CA ALA A 184 -1.30 -28.06 -5.51
C ALA A 184 -2.56 -28.24 -6.36
N ALA A 185 -2.41 -28.13 -7.69
CA ALA A 185 -3.52 -28.35 -8.60
C ALA A 185 -4.21 -29.68 -8.23
N ALA A 186 -5.54 -29.73 -8.34
CA ALA A 186 -6.35 -30.85 -7.86
C ALA A 186 -6.07 -32.12 -8.69
N GLU A 187 -4.97 -32.80 -8.36
CA GLU A 187 -4.35 -33.86 -9.15
C GLU A 187 -4.79 -35.23 -8.60
N GLY A 188 -5.34 -36.07 -9.48
CA GLY A 188 -5.65 -37.47 -9.16
C GLY A 188 -6.91 -37.70 -8.32
N ALA A 189 -8.08 -37.64 -8.96
CA ALA A 189 -9.28 -38.26 -8.41
C ALA A 189 -9.16 -39.81 -8.46
N ALA A 190 -8.68 -40.39 -7.35
CA ALA A 190 -8.52 -41.83 -7.10
C ALA A 190 -7.46 -42.56 -7.96
N PRO A 191 -6.87 -43.66 -7.44
CA PRO A 191 -7.57 -44.95 -7.57
C PRO A 191 -7.68 -45.79 -6.27
N ALA A 192 -8.72 -46.63 -6.27
CA ALA A 192 -8.86 -47.93 -5.61
C ALA A 192 -8.14 -48.20 -4.26
N GLU A 193 -8.96 -48.25 -3.21
CA GLU A 193 -8.82 -49.09 -2.00
C GLU A 193 -8.16 -50.47 -2.27
N GLY A 194 -7.08 -50.80 -1.55
CA GLY A 194 -6.48 -52.15 -1.62
C GLY A 194 -5.17 -52.37 -0.83
N ALA A 195 -5.20 -53.36 0.06
CA ALA A 195 -4.07 -53.96 0.80
C ALA A 195 -3.37 -53.10 1.90
N ALA A 196 -2.92 -53.78 2.96
CA ALA A 196 -2.33 -53.19 4.17
C ALA A 196 -0.84 -53.55 4.34
N PRO A 197 -0.04 -52.74 5.05
CA PRO A 197 1.37 -53.03 5.31
C PRO A 197 1.56 -54.04 6.46
N ALA A 198 2.40 -55.05 6.23
CA ALA A 198 2.90 -55.94 7.28
C ALA A 198 4.22 -55.41 7.89
N GLN A 199 4.49 -55.76 9.14
CA GLN A 199 5.68 -55.32 9.89
C GLN A 199 6.92 -56.18 9.57
N GLY A 200 8.12 -55.58 9.55
CA GLY A 200 9.37 -56.29 9.26
C GLY A 200 10.62 -55.54 9.75
N ALA A 201 11.21 -56.03 10.83
CA ALA A 201 12.28 -55.43 11.64
C ALA A 201 13.61 -55.07 10.90
N ALA A 202 14.34 -54.10 11.46
CA ALA A 202 15.81 -53.99 11.34
C ALA A 202 16.50 -54.98 12.31
N PRO A 203 17.82 -55.25 12.22
CA PRO A 203 18.77 -54.36 12.92
C PRO A 203 20.21 -54.29 12.34
N ALA A 204 21.05 -53.46 13.01
CA ALA A 204 22.51 -53.56 13.12
C ALA A 204 23.38 -53.30 11.86
N GLU A 205 24.69 -53.00 11.98
CA GLU A 205 25.49 -52.20 12.94
C GLU A 205 26.89 -52.05 12.31
N GLY A 206 27.58 -50.91 12.46
CA GLY A 206 28.86 -50.67 11.77
C GLY A 206 29.74 -49.66 12.50
N THR A 207 30.88 -50.12 13.03
CA THR A 207 31.73 -49.35 13.95
C THR A 207 32.82 -48.52 13.23
N ALA A 208 33.23 -47.45 13.92
CA ALA A 208 34.31 -46.49 13.71
C ALA A 208 35.59 -46.94 12.93
N PRO A 209 36.45 -45.97 12.59
CA PRO A 209 37.61 -45.82 13.48
C PRO A 209 37.89 -44.36 13.90
N ALA A 210 38.69 -44.21 14.96
CA ALA A 210 39.33 -42.97 15.34
C ALA A 210 40.81 -43.23 15.64
N GLU A 211 41.70 -42.39 15.13
CA GLU A 211 43.06 -42.27 15.66
C GLU A 211 43.58 -40.84 15.51
N LYS A 212 44.62 -40.47 16.27
CA LYS A 212 44.97 -39.08 16.58
C LYS A 212 46.47 -38.92 16.78
N ALA A 213 47.11 -38.05 16.01
CA ALA A 213 48.54 -37.73 16.14
C ALA A 213 48.79 -36.21 16.06
N THR A 214 49.37 -35.68 17.14
CA THR A 214 49.98 -34.33 17.30
C THR A 214 51.50 -34.50 17.51
N PRO A 215 52.36 -33.45 17.62
CA PRO A 215 52.14 -31.98 17.60
C PRO A 215 52.84 -31.34 16.36
N ASP A 216 53.40 -30.12 16.26
CA ASP A 216 53.68 -28.95 17.14
C ASP A 216 53.96 -27.70 16.22
N ALA A 217 54.31 -26.46 16.61
CA ALA A 217 54.50 -25.80 17.91
C ALA A 217 54.34 -24.26 17.80
N GLY A 218 53.93 -23.59 18.89
CA GLY A 218 54.05 -22.12 19.08
C GLY A 218 53.06 -21.23 18.29
N GLY A 219 52.81 -19.98 18.71
CA GLY A 219 53.26 -19.30 19.94
C GLY A 219 52.69 -17.87 20.10
N THR A 220 52.57 -17.44 21.35
CA THR A 220 52.45 -16.03 21.82
C THR A 220 51.46 -15.06 21.13
N ALA A 221 50.39 -14.71 21.85
CA ALA A 221 49.83 -13.34 21.80
C ALA A 221 50.81 -12.33 22.46
N PRO A 222 50.56 -11.01 22.33
CA PRO A 222 49.94 -10.36 23.49
C PRO A 222 48.91 -9.24 23.19
N THR A 223 48.31 -8.77 24.28
CA THR A 223 47.56 -7.53 24.54
C THR A 223 48.09 -6.26 23.85
N GLY A 224 47.32 -5.17 23.67
CA GLY A 224 45.93 -4.88 24.12
C GLY A 224 45.76 -3.40 24.55
N GLY A 225 44.52 -2.90 24.62
CA GLY A 225 44.20 -1.48 24.91
C GLY A 225 44.46 -0.53 23.71
N GLU A 226 44.03 0.73 23.72
CA GLU A 226 43.02 1.45 24.52
C GLU A 226 42.64 2.76 23.75
N ALA A 227 41.69 3.54 24.29
CA ALA A 227 41.41 4.95 23.99
C ALA A 227 40.77 5.33 22.64
N ALA A 228 39.49 5.70 22.70
CA ALA A 228 38.98 6.84 21.94
C ALA A 228 39.59 8.14 22.52
N PRO A 229 39.74 9.21 21.70
CA PRO A 229 38.72 10.28 21.72
C PRO A 229 38.52 10.84 20.28
N ALA A 230 37.84 11.96 19.99
CA ALA A 230 37.11 12.95 20.79
C ALA A 230 35.92 13.50 19.97
N ALA A 231 34.97 14.17 20.63
CA ALA A 231 34.09 15.12 19.95
C ALA A 231 34.70 16.53 19.95
N PRO A 232 34.35 17.39 18.99
CA PRO A 232 34.25 18.83 19.22
C PRO A 232 32.78 19.23 19.46
N ALA A 233 32.57 20.23 20.32
CA ALA A 233 31.25 20.76 20.65
C ALA A 233 31.25 22.30 20.59
N ALA A 234 30.05 22.88 20.65
CA ALA A 234 29.73 24.31 20.73
C ALA A 234 30.02 25.17 19.48
N GLY A 235 29.00 25.94 19.08
CA GLY A 235 29.04 26.82 17.90
C GLY A 235 27.78 27.68 17.78
N ALA A 236 27.22 28.11 18.90
CA ALA A 236 26.02 28.96 18.93
C ALA A 236 26.39 30.46 18.97
N PRO A 237 25.74 31.31 18.16
CA PRO A 237 25.63 32.73 18.44
C PRO A 237 24.33 33.03 19.21
N ALA A 238 24.44 33.80 20.28
CA ALA A 238 23.33 34.36 21.07
C ALA A 238 23.10 35.85 20.68
N PRO A 239 22.20 36.62 21.34
CA PRO A 239 21.31 37.55 20.66
C PRO A 239 21.92 38.91 20.27
N ALA A 240 21.25 39.58 19.34
CA ALA A 240 21.35 41.01 19.11
C ALA A 240 19.99 41.68 19.38
N GLU A 241 19.82 42.20 20.60
CA GLU A 241 18.67 43.02 20.99
C GLU A 241 18.98 44.50 20.68
N GLY A 242 18.04 45.25 20.10
CA GLY A 242 18.38 46.50 19.42
C GLY A 242 17.23 47.48 19.18
N ALA A 243 16.59 47.94 20.26
CA ALA A 243 15.73 49.12 20.37
C ALA A 243 14.49 49.24 19.43
N ALA A 244 13.32 49.26 20.07
CA ALA A 244 12.14 49.91 19.50
C ALA A 244 12.27 51.46 19.56
N PRO A 245 11.34 52.17 18.90
CA PRO A 245 10.48 53.05 19.71
C PRO A 245 8.99 52.63 19.61
N ALA A 246 8.20 53.03 20.61
CA ALA A 246 6.81 52.64 20.75
C ALA A 246 5.87 53.85 20.73
N GLU A 247 4.72 53.72 20.06
CA GLU A 247 3.44 54.43 20.25
C GLU A 247 2.42 53.77 19.26
N LYS A 248 1.13 53.60 19.53
CA LYS A 248 0.30 53.65 20.75
C LYS A 248 -1.01 52.88 20.44
N PRO A 249 -1.63 52.11 21.37
CA PRO A 249 -2.79 51.27 21.03
C PRO A 249 -4.13 52.04 20.95
N ALA A 250 -4.94 51.68 19.96
CA ALA A 250 -6.36 52.02 19.77
C ALA A 250 -6.97 50.96 18.81
N GLU A 251 -8.22 50.49 18.93
CA GLU A 251 -9.23 50.74 19.97
C GLU A 251 -10.15 49.51 20.07
N ALA A 252 -10.62 49.15 21.27
CA ALA A 252 -11.54 48.02 21.45
C ALA A 252 -12.99 48.45 21.24
N GLN A 253 -13.74 47.78 20.36
CA GLN A 253 -15.16 48.06 20.17
C GLN A 253 -16.00 47.48 21.33
N PRO A 254 -16.98 48.22 21.87
CA PRO A 254 -17.61 47.89 23.14
C PRO A 254 -18.74 46.86 23.03
N ALA A 255 -18.92 46.08 24.09
CA ALA A 255 -20.17 45.36 24.33
C ALA A 255 -21.27 46.32 24.81
N PRO A 256 -22.52 46.21 24.32
CA PRO A 256 -23.63 47.03 24.81
C PRO A 256 -24.04 46.60 26.23
N SER A 257 -24.27 47.57 27.10
CA SER A 257 -24.71 47.36 28.49
C SER A 257 -26.23 47.26 28.62
N GLU A 258 -26.69 46.75 29.77
CA GLU A 258 -28.10 46.70 30.18
C GLU A 258 -28.76 48.08 30.32
N PRO A 259 -30.10 48.09 30.51
CA PRO A 259 -30.61 48.73 31.72
C PRO A 259 -31.45 47.79 32.59
N ALA A 260 -31.19 47.81 33.90
CA ALA A 260 -31.87 47.00 34.91
C ALA A 260 -33.16 47.64 35.46
N SER A 261 -34.07 46.81 35.99
CA SER A 261 -35.07 47.15 37.03
C SER A 261 -35.86 45.91 37.46
N GLY A 262 -35.88 45.56 38.77
CA GLY A 262 -36.87 44.62 39.33
C GLY A 262 -36.39 43.60 40.37
N GLU A 263 -36.16 44.06 41.61
CA GLU A 263 -36.20 43.21 42.83
C GLU A 263 -37.59 43.31 43.50
N PRO A 264 -37.95 42.44 44.47
CA PRO A 264 -37.52 41.06 44.68
C PRO A 264 -38.71 40.08 44.86
N GLY A 265 -38.47 38.78 44.76
CA GLY A 265 -39.50 37.75 45.00
C GLY A 265 -38.90 36.41 45.39
N GLY A 266 -38.61 36.22 46.69
CA GLY A 266 -37.97 35.00 47.19
C GLY A 266 -38.96 33.85 47.45
N ASN A 267 -38.52 32.62 47.20
CA ASN A 267 -38.94 31.48 48.02
C ASN A 267 -37.81 30.44 48.10
N THR A 268 -37.63 29.84 49.28
CA THR A 268 -36.47 28.99 49.60
C THR A 268 -36.81 27.51 49.39
N PRO A 269 -35.97 26.72 48.68
CA PRO A 269 -36.08 25.26 48.73
C PRO A 269 -35.54 24.75 50.09
N PRO A 270 -36.24 23.84 50.79
CA PRO A 270 -35.76 23.30 52.05
C PRO A 270 -34.53 22.40 51.85
N THR A 271 -33.68 22.35 52.88
CA THR A 271 -32.43 21.57 52.91
C THR A 271 -32.62 20.31 53.79
N GLU A 272 -31.59 19.47 53.82
CA GLU A 272 -31.34 18.36 54.77
C GLU A 272 -32.04 17.01 54.54
N GLY A 273 -31.21 16.05 54.10
CA GLY A 273 -31.35 14.62 54.33
C GLY A 273 -29.95 14.04 54.48
N ALA A 274 -29.50 13.77 55.71
CA ALA A 274 -28.10 13.44 56.01
C ALA A 274 -27.71 12.00 55.63
N PRO A 275 -26.42 11.74 55.27
CA PRO A 275 -25.95 10.41 54.90
C PRO A 275 -25.60 9.53 56.11
N ALA A 276 -25.75 8.20 55.97
CA ALA A 276 -25.29 7.21 56.94
C ALA A 276 -24.82 5.91 56.24
N PRO A 277 -23.53 5.54 56.34
CA PRO A 277 -23.02 4.23 55.94
C PRO A 277 -22.35 3.44 57.09
N ALA A 278 -22.18 2.13 56.89
CA ALA A 278 -21.48 1.15 57.74
C ALA A 278 -22.15 0.80 59.10
N ASN A 279 -22.02 -0.40 59.68
CA ASN A 279 -21.59 -1.76 59.25
C ASN A 279 -21.90 -2.74 60.42
N PRO A 280 -21.79 -4.07 60.26
CA PRO A 280 -21.83 -4.88 59.03
C PRO A 280 -23.11 -5.74 58.93
#